data_AF-A0A392TYV0-F1
#
_entry.id   AF-A0A392TYV0-F1
#
_cell.length_a   1.000
_cell.length_b   1.000
_cell.length_c   1.000
_cell.angle_alpha   90.00
_cell.angle_beta   90.00
_cell.angle_gamma   90.00
#
_symmetry.space_group_name_H-M   'P 1'
#
loop_
_entity.id
_entity.type
_entity.pdbx_description
1 polymer ?
#
loop_
_entity_poly.entity_id
_entity_poly.type
_entity_poly.pdbx_seq_one_letter_code
_entity_poly.pdbx_strand_id
1 'polypeptide(L)' 'TVGANETAKSIKVQFLVVDCRSLYQCILGRTAIADLLIVPSTAYLKMKYYTNKGQVATLHGDRVGEEMFRGSN' A
#
# COMPACT_ATOMS: atom_id res chain seq x y z
N THR A 1 3.35 -2.95 7.63
CA THR A 1 4.28 -3.08 6.49
C THR A 1 3.48 -3.23 5.23
N VAL A 2 3.89 -2.59 4.13
CA VAL A 2 3.33 -2.79 2.78
C VAL A 2 4.43 -3.39 1.91
N GLY A 3 4.07 -4.32 1.04
CA GLY A 3 5.04 -5.06 0.21
C GLY A 3 5.77 -6.17 0.96
N ALA A 4 6.61 -6.91 0.23
CA ALA A 4 7.42 -8.00 0.75
C ALA A 4 8.85 -7.94 0.20
N ASN A 5 9.80 -8.55 0.92
CA ASN A 5 11.20 -8.62 0.53
C ASN A 5 11.77 -7.22 0.19
N GLU A 6 12.32 -7.03 -1.00
CA GLU A 6 12.93 -5.78 -1.43
C GLU A 6 11.94 -4.64 -1.64
N THR A 7 10.65 -4.97 -1.79
CA THR A 7 9.58 -3.97 -1.93
C THR A 7 8.99 -3.56 -0.58
N ALA A 8 9.39 -4.21 0.52
CA ALA A 8 8.84 -3.92 1.83
C ALA A 8 9.09 -2.46 2.24
N LYS A 9 8.06 -1.81 2.76
CA LYS A 9 8.14 -0.55 3.50
C LYS A 9 7.33 -0.63 4.78
N SER A 10 7.93 -0.16 5.87
CA SER A 10 7.33 -0.17 7.20
C SER A 10 7.30 1.26 7.75
N ILE A 11 6.18 1.62 8.35
CA ILE A 11 6.01 2.85 9.11
C ILE A 11 5.49 2.48 10.50
N LYS A 12 5.78 3.32 11.49
CA LYS A 12 5.11 3.23 12.79
C LYS A 12 3.83 4.06 12.73
N VAL A 13 2.70 3.47 13.09
CA VAL A 13 1.40 4.14 13.13
C VAL A 13 0.69 3.84 14.44
N GLN A 14 -0.12 4.79 14.90
CA GLN A 14 -1.15 4.52 15.89
C GLN A 14 -2.37 3.96 15.15
N PHE A 15 -2.97 2.90 15.67
CA PHE A 15 -4.12 2.24 15.05
C PHE A 15 -5.17 1.88 16.12
N LEU A 16 -6.42 1.78 15.67
CA LEU A 16 -7.54 1.31 16.49
C LEU A 16 -7.79 -0.16 16.20
N VAL A 17 -7.79 -0.99 17.24
CA VAL A 17 -8.23 -2.39 17.14
C VAL A 17 -9.74 -2.42 17.33
N VAL A 18 -10.45 -2.95 16.35
CA VAL A 18 -11.90 -3.11 16.39
C VAL A 18 -12.21 -4.59 16.17
N ASP A 19 -12.89 -5.20 17.14
CA ASP A 19 -13.39 -6.57 16.99
C ASP A 19 -14.68 -6.54 16.16
N CYS A 20 -14.54 -6.75 14.85
CA CYS A 20 -15.65 -6.73 13.90
C CYS A 20 -15.42 -7.76 12.80
N ARG A 21 -16.48 -8.52 12.45
CA ARG A 21 -16.47 -9.41 11.30
C ARG A 21 -16.56 -8.61 9.99
N SER A 22 -15.41 -8.15 9.52
CA SER A 22 -15.26 -7.41 8.25
C SER A 22 -14.58 -8.27 7.18
N LEU A 23 -14.91 -8.00 5.92
CA LEU A 23 -14.18 -8.54 4.76
C LEU A 23 -12.77 -7.95 4.63
N TYR A 24 -12.50 -6.83 5.33
CA TYR A 24 -11.21 -6.16 5.34
C TYR A 24 -10.47 -6.45 6.64
N GLN A 25 -9.23 -6.92 6.53
CA GLN A 25 -8.35 -7.18 7.68
C GLN A 25 -7.77 -5.89 8.27
N CYS A 26 -7.65 -4.83 7.48
CA CYS A 26 -7.17 -3.52 7.93
C CYS A 26 -7.74 -2.39 7.08
N ILE A 27 -7.89 -1.21 7.70
CA ILE A 27 -8.25 0.04 7.04
C ILE A 27 -7.10 1.01 7.25
N LEU A 28 -6.54 1.52 6.15
CA LEU A 28 -5.49 2.51 6.20
C LEU A 28 -6.09 3.92 6.27
N GLY A 29 -5.77 4.63 7.35
CA GLY A 29 -6.13 6.04 7.51
C GLY A 29 -5.29 6.97 6.62
N ARG A 30 -5.73 8.22 6.48
CA ARG A 30 -5.02 9.26 5.70
C ARG A 30 -3.59 9.50 6.18
N THR A 31 -3.35 9.41 7.49
CA THR A 31 -2.01 9.54 8.09
C THR A 31 -1.08 8.44 7.58
N ALA A 32 -1.51 7.18 7.63
CA ALA A 32 -0.72 6.07 7.11
C ALA A 32 -0.44 6.20 5.59
N ILE A 33 -1.42 6.69 4.83
CA ILE A 33 -1.25 6.98 3.39
C ILE A 33 -0.16 8.04 3.18
N ALA A 34 -0.17 9.13 3.95
CA ALA A 34 0.83 10.19 3.87
C ALA A 34 2.23 9.70 4.27
N ASP A 35 2.34 8.99 5.39
CA ASP A 35 3.62 8.51 5.92
C ASP A 35 4.29 7.47 5.00
N LEU A 36 3.49 6.64 4.33
CA LEU A 36 3.98 5.69 3.34
C LEU A 36 4.22 6.34 1.96
N LEU A 37 3.81 7.59 1.75
CA LEU A 37 3.82 8.30 0.46
C LEU A 37 3.06 7.51 -0.62
N ILE A 38 1.85 7.09 -0.24
CA ILE A 38 1.00 6.25 -1.06
C ILE A 38 0.20 7.10 -2.04
N VAL A 39 0.14 6.64 -3.29
CA VAL A 39 -0.75 7.18 -4.31
C VAL A 39 -1.77 6.09 -4.68
N PRO A 40 -2.98 6.12 -4.11
CA PRO A 40 -4.04 5.18 -4.47
C PRO A 40 -4.74 5.64 -5.76
N SER A 41 -5.05 4.69 -6.62
CA SER A 41 -5.88 4.87 -7.80
C SER A 41 -7.08 3.94 -7.72
N THR A 42 -8.25 4.52 -7.48
CA THR A 42 -9.52 3.78 -7.42
C THR A 42 -9.98 3.30 -8.80
N ALA A 43 -9.67 4.07 -9.86
CA ALA A 43 -10.02 3.71 -11.23
C ALA A 43 -9.36 2.41 -11.69
N TYR A 44 -8.12 2.15 -11.27
CA TYR A 44 -7.37 0.95 -11.63
C TYR A 44 -7.25 -0.07 -10.49
N LEU A 45 -7.81 0.23 -9.31
CA LEU A 45 -7.62 -0.53 -8.09
C LEU A 45 -6.13 -0.81 -7.80
N LYS A 46 -5.29 0.21 -7.99
CA LYS A 46 -3.83 0.12 -7.81
C LYS A 46 -3.35 1.13 -6.79
N MET A 47 -2.23 0.83 -6.17
CA MET A 47 -1.62 1.70 -5.19
C MET A 47 -0.11 1.75 -5.39
N LYS A 48 0.44 2.93 -5.64
CA LYS A 48 1.90 3.14 -5.73
C LYS A 48 2.45 3.60 -4.39
N TYR A 49 3.66 3.17 -4.06
CA TYR A 49 4.37 3.58 -2.86
C TYR A 49 5.87 3.48 -3.09
N TYR A 50 6.65 4.25 -2.34
CA TYR A 50 8.10 4.11 -2.33
C TYR A 50 8.50 2.92 -1.46
N THR A 51 9.48 2.12 -1.87
CA THR A 51 10.07 1.05 -1.06
C THR A 51 11.12 1.63 -0.11
N ASN A 52 11.65 0.80 0.81
CA ASN A 52 12.79 1.22 1.64
C ASN A 52 14.05 1.59 0.84
N LYS A 53 14.18 1.11 -0.41
CA LYS A 53 15.27 1.46 -1.34
C LYS A 53 14.97 2.70 -2.17
N GLY A 54 13.85 3.40 -1.91
CA GLY A 54 13.44 4.59 -2.68
C GLY A 54 12.90 4.29 -4.09
N GLN A 55 12.65 3.01 -4.41
CA GLN A 55 12.06 2.61 -5.69
C GLN A 55 10.54 2.69 -5.63
N VAL A 56 9.86 2.88 -6.76
CA VAL A 56 8.40 2.86 -6.80
C VAL A 56 7.90 1.43 -6.99
N ALA A 57 7.18 0.92 -6.01
CA ALA A 57 6.46 -0.35 -6.11
C ALA A 57 4.96 -0.10 -6.31
N THR A 58 4.27 -1.09 -6.88
CA THR A 58 2.81 -1.03 -7.08
C THR A 58 2.16 -2.24 -6.42
N LEU A 59 1.12 -1.98 -5.63
CA LEU A 59 0.22 -2.98 -5.08
C LEU A 59 -1.05 -3.01 -5.92
N HIS A 60 -1.50 -4.21 -6.28
CA HIS A 60 -2.69 -4.44 -7.09
C HIS A 60 -3.82 -4.92 -6.15
N GLY A 61 -4.91 -4.16 -6.11
CA GLY A 61 -6.08 -4.44 -5.28
C GLY A 61 -7.11 -5.34 -5.95
N ASP A 62 -6.93 -5.63 -7.24
CA ASP A 62 -7.77 -6.52 -8.05
C ASP A 62 -7.26 -7.98 -8.09
N ARG A 63 -6.04 -8.24 -7.58
CA ARG A 63 -5.37 -9.57 -7.60
C ARG A 63 -4.57 -9.80 -6.33
N VAL A 64 -4.56 -11.05 -5.84
CA VAL A 64 -3.51 -11.53 -4.91
C VAL A 64 -2.17 -11.42 -5.64
N GLY A 65 -1.45 -10.32 -5.42
CA GLY A 65 -0.06 -10.03 -5.79
C GLY A 65 0.42 -10.40 -7.21
N GLU A 66 0.68 -9.41 -8.07
CA GLU A 66 1.97 -9.23 -8.78
C GLU A 66 2.00 -7.97 -9.67
N GLU A 67 3.25 -7.51 -9.91
CA GLU A 67 3.84 -6.38 -10.69
C GLU A 67 3.10 -5.84 -11.95
N MET A 68 3.44 -4.71 -12.59
CA MET A 68 4.30 -3.51 -12.46
C MET A 68 3.86 -2.65 -13.66
N PHE A 69 3.85 -1.31 -13.59
CA PHE A 69 3.95 -0.53 -14.83
C PHE A 69 4.85 0.70 -14.69
N ARG A 70 5.88 0.69 -15.55
CA ARG A 70 6.82 1.76 -15.88
C ARG A 70 6.08 3.08 -16.08
N GLY A 71 6.65 4.15 -15.53
CA GLY A 71 6.28 5.49 -15.93
C GLY A 71 6.51 5.66 -17.43
N SER A 72 5.48 6.08 -18.14
CA SER A 72 5.65 6.76 -19.42
C SER A 72 5.75 8.25 -19.12
N ASN A 73 6.71 8.85 -19.83
CA ASN A 73 7.09 10.26 -19.89
C ASN A 73 5.89 11.20 -19.98
#